data_AF-A0A7Z9UWA0-F1
#
_entry.id   AF-A0A7Z9UWA0-F1
#
_cell.length_a   1.000
_cell.length_b   1.000
_cell.length_c   1.000
_cell.angle_alpha   90.00
_cell.angle_beta   90.00
_cell.angle_gamma   90.00
#
_symmetry.space_group_name_H-M   'P 1'
#
loop_
_entity.id
_entity.type
_entity.pdbx_description
1 polymer ?
#
loop_
_entity_poly.entity_id
_entity_poly.type
_entity_poly.pdbx_seq_one_letter_code
_entity_poly.pdbx_strand_id
1 'polypeptide(L)'
;MITPQHQKLSDRIQKERDCKRSSARVYSSNLHRIHREFLPDTKYSQDLKWLKSNSGRLLTKLKKIDNLNTQRNLLAAALVGFDLLKQTASREPYVEQIAVLNERQKNQDTSERTPKQQAKFVNWNKIIKLRRLLTRTVRLGKYYTRKKLSKQEFQTLQQNLVLHLYTEIPPVRNDWSTIVFMTSSEWDELSTEQKKASNILVMGRGAYHVYWADYKTVKKHGVIQQVIPRPLMSLLKKHIKFLKRHFPENDHLLLNTTGTPMSRNGLTKFLQRLFYRHFRTKTSTSALRSIFLSHKFDRKLLDEQASVAKAMHHTTEVARQFYVKKK
;
A
#
# COMPACT_ATOMS: atom_id res chain seq x y z
N MET A 1 -21.96 -5.38 -17.33
CA MET A 1 -20.79 -4.66 -16.77
C MET A 1 -21.30 -3.43 -16.04
N ILE A 2 -20.89 -3.19 -14.79
CA ILE A 2 -21.29 -1.98 -14.06
C ILE A 2 -20.52 -0.79 -14.63
N THR A 3 -21.20 0.16 -15.25
CA THR A 3 -20.58 1.40 -15.77
C THR A 3 -19.94 2.15 -14.60
N PRO A 4 -18.63 2.48 -14.65
CA PRO A 4 -17.96 3.18 -13.58
C PRO A 4 -18.63 4.54 -13.31
N GLN A 5 -19.00 4.81 -12.05
CA GLN A 5 -19.46 6.15 -11.66
C GLN A 5 -18.42 7.21 -12.04
N HIS A 6 -18.87 8.32 -12.63
CA HIS A 6 -18.04 9.46 -13.05
C HIS A 6 -16.89 9.09 -14.02
N GLN A 7 -17.15 8.17 -14.97
CA GLN A 7 -16.16 7.76 -15.97
C GLN A 7 -15.56 8.95 -16.75
N LYS A 8 -16.41 9.84 -17.31
CA LYS A 8 -15.96 11.00 -18.10
C LYS A 8 -15.02 11.90 -17.31
N LEU A 9 -15.38 12.26 -16.07
CA LEU A 9 -14.52 13.05 -15.19
C LEU A 9 -13.21 12.33 -14.86
N SER A 10 -13.26 11.01 -14.62
CA SER A 10 -12.06 10.22 -14.33
C SER A 10 -11.10 10.15 -15.54
N ASP A 11 -11.64 10.03 -16.76
CA ASP A 11 -10.86 10.05 -18.01
C ASP A 11 -10.17 11.40 -18.19
N ARG A 12 -10.92 12.49 -17.98
CA ARG A 12 -10.40 13.86 -18.04
C ARG A 12 -9.27 14.09 -17.03
N ILE A 13 -9.47 13.71 -15.76
CA ILE A 13 -8.45 13.82 -14.71
C ILE A 13 -7.21 13.00 -15.07
N GLN A 14 -7.40 11.77 -15.55
CA GLN A 14 -6.28 10.91 -15.92
C GLN A 14 -5.41 11.56 -17.01
N LYS A 15 -6.04 12.11 -18.06
CA LYS A 15 -5.37 12.77 -19.17
C LYS A 15 -4.66 14.05 -18.73
N GLU A 16 -5.35 14.96 -18.04
CA GLU A 16 -4.79 16.27 -17.70
C GLU A 16 -3.73 16.22 -16.58
N ARG A 17 -3.75 15.19 -15.71
CA ARG A 17 -2.82 15.08 -14.56
C ARG A 17 -1.72 14.05 -14.72
N ASP A 18 -1.67 13.34 -15.85
CA ASP A 18 -0.77 12.18 -16.05
C ASP A 18 -0.68 11.26 -14.81
N CYS A 19 -1.84 10.78 -14.37
CA CYS A 19 -1.94 10.00 -13.15
C CYS A 19 -2.54 8.61 -13.40
N LYS A 20 -2.25 7.65 -12.50
CA LYS A 20 -2.86 6.32 -12.59
C LYS A 20 -4.39 6.43 -12.54
N ARG A 21 -5.08 5.58 -13.31
CA ARG A 21 -6.55 5.53 -13.34
C ARG A 21 -7.18 5.39 -11.95
N SER A 22 -6.56 4.63 -11.06
CA SER A 22 -7.01 4.51 -9.66
C SER A 22 -6.98 5.85 -8.92
N SER A 23 -5.93 6.66 -9.10
CA SER A 23 -5.85 8.01 -8.53
C SER A 23 -6.92 8.93 -9.12
N ALA A 24 -7.12 8.90 -10.45
CA ALA A 24 -8.15 9.70 -11.11
C ALA A 24 -9.56 9.38 -10.57
N ARG A 25 -9.87 8.10 -10.35
CA ARG A 25 -11.13 7.65 -9.73
C ARG A 25 -11.32 8.13 -8.29
N VAL A 26 -10.23 8.23 -7.51
CA VAL A 26 -10.29 8.77 -6.14
C VAL A 26 -10.60 10.26 -6.18
N TYR A 27 -9.95 11.02 -7.06
CA TYR A 27 -10.24 12.44 -7.21
C TYR A 27 -11.67 12.69 -7.68
N SER A 28 -12.16 11.98 -8.70
CA SER A 28 -13.53 12.13 -9.19
C SER A 28 -14.57 11.77 -8.13
N SER A 29 -14.34 10.69 -7.36
CA SER A 29 -15.22 10.30 -6.25
C SER A 29 -15.23 11.35 -5.14
N ASN A 30 -14.08 11.92 -4.79
CA ASN A 30 -13.99 12.99 -3.80
C ASN A 30 -14.62 14.29 -4.30
N LEU A 31 -14.52 14.63 -5.59
CA LEU A 31 -15.21 15.79 -6.18
C LEU A 31 -16.73 15.62 -6.12
N HIS A 32 -17.24 14.43 -6.44
CA HIS A 32 -18.67 14.13 -6.29
C HIS A 32 -19.10 14.20 -4.82
N ARG A 33 -18.28 13.66 -3.91
CA ARG A 33 -18.51 13.74 -2.46
C ARG A 33 -18.55 15.19 -1.98
N ILE A 34 -17.62 16.02 -2.45
CA ILE A 34 -17.56 17.45 -2.14
C ILE A 34 -18.89 18.11 -2.48
N HIS A 35 -19.37 17.90 -3.69
CA HIS A 35 -20.65 18.45 -4.12
C HIS A 35 -21.79 17.96 -3.22
N ARG A 36 -21.94 16.64 -3.09
CA ARG A 36 -23.05 16.02 -2.35
C ARG A 36 -23.10 16.44 -0.88
N GLU A 37 -21.96 16.51 -0.20
CA GLU A 37 -21.91 16.75 1.25
C GLU A 37 -21.79 18.23 1.62
N PHE A 38 -21.18 19.06 0.76
CA PHE A 38 -20.86 20.45 1.13
C PHE A 38 -21.53 21.49 0.24
N LEU A 39 -22.07 21.13 -0.91
CA LEU A 39 -22.80 22.03 -1.82
C LEU A 39 -24.10 21.37 -2.36
N PRO A 40 -24.93 20.75 -1.50
CA PRO A 40 -26.13 20.03 -1.94
C PRO A 40 -27.18 20.95 -2.58
N ASP A 41 -27.11 22.25 -2.28
CA ASP A 41 -27.95 23.32 -2.83
C ASP A 41 -27.57 23.73 -4.27
N THR A 42 -26.53 23.12 -4.85
CA THR A 42 -26.07 23.41 -6.21
C THR A 42 -26.33 22.24 -7.16
N LYS A 43 -26.30 22.50 -8.47
CA LYS A 43 -26.48 21.45 -9.49
C LYS A 43 -25.15 20.78 -9.81
N TYR A 44 -25.10 19.46 -9.63
CA TYR A 44 -23.90 18.69 -9.96
C TYR A 44 -23.71 18.58 -11.47
N SER A 45 -22.48 18.83 -11.92
CA SER A 45 -22.03 18.60 -13.29
C SER A 45 -20.58 18.12 -13.29
N GLN A 46 -20.23 17.27 -14.26
CA GLN A 46 -18.85 16.76 -14.43
C GLN A 46 -17.91 17.78 -15.11
N ASP A 47 -18.44 18.92 -15.56
CA ASP A 47 -17.62 20.06 -16.03
C ASP A 47 -17.02 20.86 -14.86
N LEU A 48 -17.49 20.61 -13.63
CA LEU A 48 -17.07 21.23 -12.37
C LEU A 48 -17.32 22.73 -12.25
N LYS A 49 -18.16 23.34 -13.11
CA LYS A 49 -18.41 24.79 -13.06
C LYS A 49 -18.94 25.26 -11.69
N TRP A 50 -19.71 24.41 -11.00
CA TRP A 50 -20.20 24.65 -9.63
C TRP A 50 -19.08 24.92 -8.62
N LEU A 51 -17.87 24.38 -8.83
CA LEU A 51 -16.75 24.49 -7.91
C LEU A 51 -16.21 25.92 -7.86
N LYS A 52 -16.13 26.60 -9.01
CA LYS A 52 -15.61 27.97 -9.12
C LYS A 52 -16.49 28.94 -8.32
N SER A 53 -17.78 28.95 -8.59
CA SER A 53 -18.74 29.89 -7.98
C SER A 53 -18.91 29.71 -6.47
N ASN A 54 -18.45 28.59 -5.92
CA ASN A 54 -18.63 28.22 -4.51
C ASN A 54 -17.30 28.08 -3.75
N SER A 55 -16.17 28.49 -4.33
CA SER A 55 -14.82 28.16 -3.83
C SER A 55 -14.58 28.63 -2.39
N GLY A 56 -14.93 29.87 -2.05
CA GLY A 56 -14.77 30.44 -0.71
C GLY A 56 -15.65 29.75 0.33
N ARG A 57 -16.95 29.63 0.05
CA ARG A 57 -17.91 28.93 0.92
C ARG A 57 -17.50 27.47 1.15
N LEU A 58 -17.06 26.78 0.10
CA LEU A 58 -16.58 25.41 0.18
C LEU A 58 -15.34 25.31 1.07
N LEU A 59 -14.35 26.20 0.93
CA LEU A 59 -13.14 26.18 1.74
C LEU A 59 -13.48 26.33 3.23
N THR A 60 -14.37 27.26 3.57
CA THR A 60 -14.86 27.44 4.95
C THR A 60 -15.48 26.16 5.50
N LYS A 61 -16.28 25.44 4.71
CA LYS A 61 -16.86 24.16 5.11
C LYS A 61 -15.79 23.06 5.26
N LEU A 62 -14.84 22.96 4.34
CA LEU A 62 -13.76 21.96 4.40
C LEU A 62 -12.80 22.21 5.56
N LYS A 63 -12.57 23.47 5.97
CA LYS A 63 -11.74 23.83 7.14
C LYS A 63 -12.27 23.24 8.45
N LYS A 64 -13.58 23.00 8.56
CA LYS A 64 -14.25 22.44 9.75
C LYS A 64 -14.16 20.91 9.87
N ILE A 65 -13.53 20.22 8.92
CA ILE A 65 -13.39 18.76 8.98
C ILE A 65 -12.28 18.40 9.96
N ASP A 66 -12.64 17.75 11.08
CA ASP A 66 -11.68 17.37 12.13
C ASP A 66 -10.62 16.37 11.65
N ASN A 67 -11.02 15.41 10.81
CA ASN A 67 -10.10 14.39 10.35
C ASN A 67 -9.14 14.96 9.30
N LEU A 68 -7.89 15.22 9.71
CA LEU A 68 -6.82 15.76 8.86
C LEU A 68 -6.68 15.04 7.51
N ASN A 69 -6.75 13.70 7.50
CA ASN A 69 -6.59 12.92 6.26
C ASN A 69 -7.78 13.11 5.32
N THR A 70 -9.01 13.08 5.85
CA THR A 70 -10.22 13.35 5.07
C THR A 70 -10.17 14.76 4.50
N GLN A 71 -9.84 15.73 5.33
CA GLN A 71 -9.74 17.13 4.94
C GLN A 71 -8.72 17.33 3.80
N ARG A 72 -7.50 16.80 3.95
CA ARG A 72 -6.46 16.84 2.91
C ARG A 72 -6.90 16.19 1.61
N ASN A 73 -7.57 15.04 1.68
CA ASN A 73 -8.04 14.34 0.48
C ASN A 73 -9.10 15.12 -0.29
N LEU A 74 -10.01 15.81 0.42
CA LEU A 74 -11.03 16.66 -0.20
C LEU A 74 -10.41 17.94 -0.75
N LEU A 75 -9.52 18.60 0.00
CA LEU A 75 -8.78 19.77 -0.50
C LEU A 75 -7.97 19.43 -1.75
N ALA A 76 -7.25 18.29 -1.76
CA ALA A 76 -6.50 17.83 -2.93
C ALA A 76 -7.40 17.55 -4.14
N ALA A 77 -8.60 17.00 -3.93
CA ALA A 77 -9.57 16.81 -5.00
C ALA A 77 -10.11 18.14 -5.54
N ALA A 78 -10.39 19.12 -4.67
CA ALA A 78 -10.77 20.46 -5.08
C ALA A 78 -9.66 21.14 -5.90
N LEU A 79 -8.39 21.02 -5.48
CA LEU A 79 -7.23 21.51 -6.25
C LEU A 79 -7.18 20.91 -7.65
N VAL A 80 -7.39 19.58 -7.78
CA VAL A 80 -7.50 18.94 -9.10
C VAL A 80 -8.66 19.54 -9.90
N GLY A 81 -9.81 19.80 -9.27
CA GLY A 81 -10.94 20.47 -9.93
C GLY A 81 -10.59 21.89 -10.42
N PHE A 82 -9.87 22.69 -9.63
CA PHE A 82 -9.42 24.01 -10.04
C PHE A 82 -8.38 23.96 -11.17
N ASP A 83 -7.45 22.99 -11.12
CA ASP A 83 -6.48 22.76 -12.20
C ASP A 83 -7.22 22.48 -13.53
N LEU A 84 -8.23 21.60 -13.52
CA LEU A 84 -9.06 21.30 -14.70
C LEU A 84 -9.81 22.53 -15.23
N LEU A 85 -10.25 23.42 -14.34
CA LEU A 85 -10.97 24.65 -14.69
C LEU A 85 -10.03 25.82 -15.05
N LYS A 86 -8.70 25.61 -14.96
CA LYS A 86 -7.67 26.65 -15.09
C LYS A 86 -7.92 27.86 -14.18
N GLN A 87 -8.35 27.63 -12.94
CA GLN A 87 -8.69 28.68 -11.97
C GLN A 87 -7.59 28.83 -10.90
N THR A 88 -6.53 29.58 -11.22
CA THR A 88 -5.38 29.79 -10.32
C THR A 88 -5.74 30.55 -9.05
N ALA A 89 -6.50 31.64 -9.14
CA ALA A 89 -6.89 32.45 -7.98
C ALA A 89 -7.71 31.66 -6.94
N SER A 90 -8.61 30.76 -7.38
CA SER A 90 -9.38 29.91 -6.46
C SER A 90 -8.54 28.80 -5.81
N ARG A 91 -7.35 28.52 -6.34
CA ARG A 91 -6.46 27.45 -5.91
C ARG A 91 -5.61 27.84 -4.70
N GLU A 92 -5.14 29.09 -4.65
CA GLU A 92 -4.18 29.57 -3.64
C GLU A 92 -4.65 29.34 -2.20
N PRO A 93 -5.89 29.70 -1.80
CA PRO A 93 -6.35 29.50 -0.42
C PRO A 93 -6.42 28.01 -0.01
N TYR A 94 -6.61 27.11 -0.98
CA TYR A 94 -6.62 25.67 -0.74
C TYR A 94 -5.20 25.12 -0.56
N VAL A 95 -4.23 25.65 -1.30
CA VAL A 95 -2.80 25.30 -1.16
C VAL A 95 -2.30 25.73 0.22
N GLU A 96 -2.59 26.96 0.62
CA GLU A 96 -2.26 27.48 1.95
C GLU A 96 -2.85 26.61 3.06
N GLN A 97 -4.13 26.25 2.93
CA GLN A 97 -4.76 25.37 3.91
C GLN A 97 -4.06 24.00 3.97
N ILE A 98 -3.66 23.42 2.84
CA ILE A 98 -2.87 22.16 2.85
C ILE A 98 -1.52 22.37 3.54
N ALA A 99 -0.85 23.51 3.35
CA ALA A 99 0.39 23.84 4.05
C ALA A 99 0.19 23.89 5.57
N VAL A 100 -0.88 24.55 6.04
CA VAL A 100 -1.26 24.55 7.46
C VAL A 100 -1.48 23.12 7.99
N LEU A 101 -2.16 22.26 7.22
CA LEU A 101 -2.37 20.86 7.62
C LEU A 101 -1.08 20.03 7.60
N ASN A 102 -0.13 20.33 6.72
CA ASN A 102 1.19 19.71 6.72
C ASN A 102 1.95 20.05 8.00
N GLU A 103 1.97 21.32 8.40
CA GLU A 103 2.65 21.76 9.63
C GLU A 103 1.99 21.16 10.88
N ARG A 104 0.66 21.17 10.96
CA ARG A 104 -0.06 20.47 12.04
C ARG A 104 0.30 18.99 12.12
N GLN A 105 0.48 18.31 10.99
CA GLN A 105 0.85 16.91 10.95
C GLN A 105 2.31 16.67 11.37
N LYS A 106 3.23 17.60 11.05
CA LYS A 106 4.63 17.52 11.50
C LYS A 106 4.75 17.72 13.02
N ASN A 107 3.95 18.62 13.57
CA ASN A 107 3.97 18.97 15.00
C ASN A 107 3.15 18.01 15.88
N GLN A 108 2.42 17.05 15.30
CA GLN A 108 1.80 15.99 16.07
C GLN A 108 2.90 15.07 16.64
N ASP A 109 2.96 14.95 17.96
CA ASP A 109 3.77 13.93 18.58
C ASP A 109 3.23 12.55 18.19
N THR A 110 4.02 11.84 17.38
CA THR A 110 3.71 10.50 16.88
C THR A 110 4.50 9.42 17.59
N SER A 111 5.19 9.78 18.67
CA SER A 111 6.07 8.89 19.42
C SER A 111 5.28 7.82 20.16
N GLU A 112 4.07 8.16 20.61
CA GLU A 112 3.16 7.21 21.24
C GLU A 112 2.08 6.69 20.29
N ARG A 113 1.64 5.46 20.55
CA ARG A 113 0.54 4.84 19.78
C ARG A 113 -0.77 5.45 20.25
N THR A 114 -1.55 5.99 19.30
CA THR A 114 -2.94 6.37 19.57
C THR A 114 -3.75 5.15 20.06
N PRO A 115 -4.86 5.34 20.79
CA PRO A 115 -5.73 4.23 21.22
C PRO A 115 -6.15 3.31 20.08
N LYS A 116 -6.42 3.88 18.89
CA LYS A 116 -6.77 3.14 17.67
C LYS A 116 -5.61 2.28 17.13
N GLN A 117 -4.37 2.73 17.29
CA GLN A 117 -3.18 1.97 16.91
C GLN A 117 -2.89 0.89 17.95
N GLN A 118 -3.01 1.21 19.24
CA GLN A 118 -2.81 0.27 20.33
C GLN A 118 -3.80 -0.91 20.24
N ALA A 119 -5.08 -0.64 19.96
CA ALA A 119 -6.10 -1.69 19.77
C ALA A 119 -5.82 -2.62 18.57
N LYS A 120 -4.96 -2.21 17.62
CA LYS A 120 -4.56 -3.02 16.45
C LYS A 120 -3.16 -3.60 16.58
N PHE A 121 -2.45 -3.25 17.65
CA PHE A 121 -1.06 -3.62 17.84
C PHE A 121 -0.96 -5.10 18.21
N VAL A 122 -0.07 -5.80 17.51
CA VAL A 122 0.29 -7.17 17.82
C VAL A 122 1.80 -7.20 17.91
N ASN A 123 2.33 -7.69 19.03
CA ASN A 123 3.77 -7.81 19.22
C ASN A 123 4.38 -8.68 18.10
N TRP A 124 5.49 -8.22 17.51
CA TRP A 124 6.14 -8.91 16.39
C TRP A 124 6.47 -10.38 16.69
N ASN A 125 6.91 -10.69 17.91
CA ASN A 125 7.20 -12.07 18.31
C ASN A 125 5.96 -12.96 18.28
N LYS A 126 4.75 -12.42 18.58
CA LYS A 126 3.49 -13.16 18.43
C LYS A 126 3.19 -13.46 16.95
N ILE A 127 3.54 -12.56 16.04
CA ILE A 127 3.40 -12.75 14.59
C ILE A 127 4.33 -13.86 14.10
N ILE A 128 5.59 -13.86 14.55
CA ILE A 128 6.55 -14.94 14.25
C ILE A 128 6.06 -16.28 14.79
N LYS A 129 5.51 -16.31 16.02
CA LYS A 129 4.89 -17.52 16.58
C LYS A 129 3.70 -18.01 15.73
N LEU A 130 2.83 -17.10 15.27
CA LEU A 130 1.72 -17.46 14.39
C LEU A 130 2.21 -18.03 13.05
N ARG A 131 3.26 -17.45 12.45
CA ARG A 131 3.87 -18.02 11.24
C ARG A 131 4.36 -19.45 11.47
N ARG A 132 5.06 -19.71 12.59
CA ARG A 132 5.53 -21.06 12.95
C ARG A 132 4.35 -22.03 13.15
N LEU A 133 3.28 -21.58 13.79
CA LEU A 133 2.05 -22.36 13.94
C LEU A 133 1.47 -22.75 12.57
N LEU A 134 1.23 -21.78 11.68
CA LEU A 134 0.70 -22.05 10.34
C LEU A 134 1.63 -22.94 9.52
N THR A 135 2.95 -22.79 9.66
CA THR A 135 3.94 -23.67 9.00
C THR A 135 3.75 -25.11 9.45
N ARG A 136 3.61 -25.33 10.77
CA ARG A 136 3.37 -26.65 11.34
C ARG A 136 2.04 -27.22 10.87
N THR A 137 0.96 -26.43 10.84
CA THR A 137 -0.36 -26.84 10.34
C THR A 137 -0.30 -27.30 8.89
N VAL A 138 0.31 -26.50 8.00
CA VAL A 138 0.46 -26.83 6.57
C VAL A 138 1.28 -28.10 6.37
N ARG A 139 2.35 -28.27 7.15
CA ARG A 139 3.23 -29.45 7.09
C ARG A 139 2.50 -30.72 7.55
N LEU A 140 1.88 -30.69 8.74
CA LEU A 140 1.19 -31.85 9.30
C LEU A 140 -0.02 -32.26 8.46
N GLY A 141 -0.77 -31.29 7.94
CA GLY A 141 -1.88 -31.55 7.01
C GLY A 141 -1.45 -31.98 5.60
N LYS A 142 -0.14 -31.95 5.30
CA LYS A 142 0.45 -32.27 4.00
C LYS A 142 -0.20 -31.49 2.84
N TYR A 143 -0.58 -30.22 3.05
CA TYR A 143 -1.44 -29.50 2.10
C TYR A 143 -0.80 -29.35 0.70
N TYR A 144 0.52 -29.19 0.59
CA TYR A 144 1.19 -29.07 -0.71
C TYR A 144 1.21 -30.36 -1.56
N THR A 145 0.95 -31.53 -0.97
CA THR A 145 1.00 -32.82 -1.69
C THR A 145 -0.38 -33.38 -2.00
N ARG A 146 -1.46 -32.74 -1.53
CA ARG A 146 -2.82 -33.23 -1.74
C ARG A 146 -3.29 -32.99 -3.18
N LYS A 147 -4.04 -33.96 -3.73
CA LYS A 147 -4.67 -33.84 -5.06
C LYS A 147 -5.87 -32.90 -5.06
N LYS A 148 -6.63 -32.84 -3.95
CA LYS A 148 -7.77 -31.93 -3.76
C LYS A 148 -7.63 -31.26 -2.39
N LEU A 149 -7.81 -29.94 -2.32
CA LEU A 149 -7.85 -29.19 -1.07
C LEU A 149 -9.23 -28.56 -0.91
N SER A 150 -9.70 -28.54 0.32
CA SER A 150 -10.82 -27.67 0.69
C SER A 150 -10.43 -26.19 0.57
N LYS A 151 -11.44 -25.33 0.46
CA LYS A 151 -11.25 -23.87 0.46
C LYS A 151 -10.52 -23.41 1.73
N GLN A 152 -10.83 -23.99 2.89
CA GLN A 152 -10.23 -23.66 4.18
C GLN A 152 -8.75 -24.04 4.25
N GLU A 153 -8.37 -25.21 3.72
CA GLU A 153 -6.97 -25.66 3.66
C GLU A 153 -6.15 -24.78 2.72
N PHE A 154 -6.69 -24.44 1.54
CA PHE A 154 -6.05 -23.53 0.62
C PHE A 154 -5.86 -22.12 1.22
N GLN A 155 -6.87 -21.61 1.94
CA GLN A 155 -6.74 -20.36 2.68
C GLN A 155 -5.64 -20.44 3.75
N THR A 156 -5.54 -21.53 4.49
CA THR A 156 -4.48 -21.73 5.51
C THR A 156 -3.09 -21.78 4.86
N LEU A 157 -2.97 -22.44 3.71
CA LEU A 157 -1.75 -22.49 2.92
C LEU A 157 -1.33 -21.10 2.43
N GLN A 158 -2.27 -20.27 1.96
CA GLN A 158 -1.98 -18.88 1.61
C GLN A 158 -1.69 -18.00 2.83
N GLN A 159 -2.32 -18.23 3.97
CA GLN A 159 -2.03 -17.48 5.21
C GLN A 159 -0.59 -17.73 5.65
N ASN A 160 -0.15 -19.00 5.56
CA ASN A 160 1.23 -19.38 5.82
C ASN A 160 2.20 -18.65 4.87
N LEU A 161 1.93 -18.68 3.55
CA LEU A 161 2.76 -17.97 2.57
C LEU A 161 2.83 -16.47 2.85
N VAL A 162 1.68 -15.82 3.03
CA VAL A 162 1.61 -14.38 3.27
C VAL A 162 2.41 -14.01 4.52
N LEU A 163 2.31 -14.75 5.62
CA LEU A 163 3.13 -14.44 6.79
C LEU A 163 4.63 -14.58 6.50
N HIS A 164 5.08 -15.57 5.72
CA HIS A 164 6.49 -15.65 5.31
C HIS A 164 6.91 -14.45 4.47
N LEU A 165 6.10 -14.05 3.48
CA LEU A 165 6.36 -12.88 2.64
C LEU A 165 6.53 -11.58 3.44
N TYR A 166 5.82 -11.45 4.57
CA TYR A 166 5.90 -10.26 5.43
C TYR A 166 6.86 -10.39 6.62
N THR A 167 7.50 -11.53 6.84
CA THR A 167 8.38 -11.73 8.02
C THR A 167 9.78 -12.22 7.71
N GLU A 168 9.99 -12.87 6.57
CA GLU A 168 11.33 -13.24 6.08
C GLU A 168 12.05 -12.06 5.39
N ILE A 169 11.30 -11.01 5.05
CA ILE A 169 11.78 -9.77 4.45
C ILE A 169 10.99 -8.59 5.02
N PRO A 170 11.55 -7.35 4.97
CA PRO A 170 10.84 -6.16 5.43
C PRO A 170 9.46 -6.01 4.77
N PRO A 171 8.39 -5.80 5.56
CA PRO A 171 7.03 -5.63 5.02
C PRO A 171 6.91 -4.55 3.94
N VAL A 172 6.50 -4.93 2.72
CA VAL A 172 6.04 -3.97 1.68
C VAL A 172 4.60 -3.52 1.96
N ARG A 173 3.97 -2.71 1.10
CA ARG A 173 2.52 -2.44 1.22
C ARG A 173 1.76 -3.67 0.70
N ASN A 174 0.59 -3.48 0.09
CA ASN A 174 -0.17 -4.59 -0.50
C ASN A 174 0.43 -5.12 -1.81
N ASP A 175 1.68 -4.81 -2.13
CA ASP A 175 2.28 -5.01 -3.45
C ASP A 175 2.49 -6.49 -3.78
N TRP A 176 2.60 -7.36 -2.76
CA TRP A 176 2.58 -8.83 -2.93
C TRP A 176 1.34 -9.36 -3.64
N SER A 177 0.20 -8.66 -3.57
CA SER A 177 -1.04 -9.14 -4.18
C SER A 177 -0.98 -9.15 -5.70
N THR A 178 -0.14 -8.31 -6.31
CA THR A 178 -0.06 -8.14 -7.76
C THR A 178 1.13 -8.86 -8.37
N ILE A 179 1.86 -9.67 -7.59
CA ILE A 179 3.03 -10.39 -8.08
C ILE A 179 2.60 -11.47 -9.06
N VAL A 180 3.24 -11.45 -10.23
CA VAL A 180 3.26 -12.54 -11.20
C VAL A 180 4.60 -13.25 -11.09
N PHE A 181 4.62 -14.58 -11.16
CA PHE A 181 5.88 -15.34 -11.16
C PHE A 181 6.20 -15.86 -12.56
N MET A 182 7.49 -15.89 -12.90
CA MET A 182 7.99 -16.43 -14.17
C MET A 182 9.41 -16.97 -14.00
N THR A 183 9.86 -17.78 -14.94
CA THR A 183 11.22 -18.31 -15.07
C THR A 183 12.19 -17.22 -15.54
N SER A 184 13.48 -17.47 -15.42
CA SER A 184 14.50 -16.56 -15.99
C SER A 184 14.40 -16.43 -17.51
N SER A 185 14.07 -17.51 -18.23
CA SER A 185 13.90 -17.45 -19.70
C SER A 185 12.76 -16.51 -20.09
N GLU A 186 11.58 -16.71 -19.50
CA GLU A 186 10.41 -15.85 -19.73
C GLU A 186 10.70 -14.39 -19.38
N TRP A 187 11.52 -14.13 -18.35
CA TRP A 187 11.95 -12.79 -17.99
C TRP A 187 12.89 -12.16 -19.03
N ASP A 188 13.83 -12.92 -19.56
CA ASP A 188 14.82 -12.42 -20.52
C ASP A 188 14.15 -12.02 -21.84
N GLU A 189 13.06 -12.70 -22.21
CA GLU A 189 12.21 -12.40 -23.38
C GLU A 189 11.39 -11.10 -23.23
N LEU A 190 11.18 -10.59 -22.02
CA LEU A 190 10.42 -9.35 -21.82
C LEU A 190 11.19 -8.12 -22.30
N SER A 191 10.47 -7.22 -22.99
CA SER A 191 10.95 -5.89 -23.31
C SER A 191 11.20 -5.04 -22.06
N THR A 192 12.01 -3.99 -22.20
CA THR A 192 12.31 -3.03 -21.11
C THR A 192 11.04 -2.43 -20.49
N GLU A 193 10.01 -2.16 -21.30
CA GLU A 193 8.75 -1.60 -20.81
C GLU A 193 7.92 -2.62 -20.04
N GLN A 194 7.89 -3.88 -20.48
CA GLN A 194 7.22 -4.96 -19.75
C GLN A 194 7.87 -5.22 -18.39
N LYS A 195 9.21 -5.18 -18.31
CA LYS A 195 9.98 -5.29 -17.06
C LYS A 195 9.68 -4.17 -16.07
N LYS A 196 9.18 -3.01 -16.53
CA LYS A 196 8.79 -1.85 -15.71
C LYS A 196 7.29 -1.76 -15.43
N ALA A 197 6.46 -2.60 -16.04
CA ALA A 197 5.01 -2.47 -15.99
C ALA A 197 4.37 -3.06 -14.72
N SER A 198 4.94 -4.14 -14.16
CA SER A 198 4.31 -4.91 -13.08
C SER A 198 5.32 -5.45 -12.07
N ASN A 199 4.81 -5.90 -10.91
CA ASN A 199 5.65 -6.55 -9.91
C ASN A 199 5.86 -8.01 -10.31
N ILE A 200 7.11 -8.45 -10.45
CA ILE A 200 7.45 -9.77 -10.99
C ILE A 200 8.38 -10.52 -10.04
N LEU A 201 8.09 -11.80 -9.78
CA LEU A 201 8.97 -12.76 -9.13
C LEU A 201 9.66 -13.62 -10.20
N VAL A 202 10.97 -13.44 -10.38
CA VAL A 202 11.80 -14.19 -11.32
C VAL A 202 12.45 -15.38 -10.62
N MET A 203 12.21 -16.58 -11.16
CA MET A 203 12.69 -17.85 -10.63
C MET A 203 14.01 -18.26 -11.29
N GLY A 204 15.13 -17.76 -10.74
CA GLY A 204 16.47 -18.15 -11.18
C GLY A 204 16.94 -19.50 -10.61
N ARG A 205 17.95 -20.10 -11.25
CA ARG A 205 18.55 -21.39 -10.83
C ARG A 205 19.14 -21.32 -9.42
N GLY A 206 19.86 -20.24 -9.08
CA GLY A 206 20.50 -20.06 -7.78
C GLY A 206 19.71 -19.22 -6.77
N ALA A 207 19.06 -18.16 -7.24
CA ALA A 207 18.32 -17.20 -6.40
C ALA A 207 17.04 -16.74 -7.08
N TYR A 208 16.02 -16.47 -6.27
CA TYR A 208 14.81 -15.82 -6.72
C TYR A 208 14.91 -14.32 -6.50
N HIS A 209 14.42 -13.53 -7.44
CA HIS A 209 14.41 -12.08 -7.38
C HIS A 209 13.00 -11.56 -7.51
N VAL A 210 12.66 -10.54 -6.74
CA VAL A 210 11.44 -9.77 -6.96
C VAL A 210 11.81 -8.40 -7.49
N TYR A 211 11.19 -8.03 -8.60
CA TYR A 211 11.27 -6.72 -9.22
C TYR A 211 9.99 -5.96 -8.89
N TRP A 212 10.12 -4.92 -8.07
CA TRP A 212 9.03 -4.03 -7.70
C TRP A 212 8.95 -2.89 -8.71
N ALA A 213 8.00 -2.95 -9.64
CA ALA A 213 7.78 -1.91 -10.66
C ALA A 213 6.39 -1.26 -10.58
N ASP A 214 5.42 -1.87 -9.91
CA ASP A 214 4.11 -1.27 -9.63
C ASP A 214 3.93 -1.02 -8.12
N TYR A 215 4.47 0.12 -7.66
CA TYR A 215 4.28 0.60 -6.30
C TYR A 215 4.16 2.14 -6.23
N LYS A 216 3.76 2.66 -5.06
CA LYS A 216 3.33 4.07 -4.90
C LYS A 216 4.37 5.11 -5.34
N THR A 217 5.67 4.82 -5.18
CA THR A 217 6.75 5.78 -5.35
C THR A 217 7.75 5.36 -6.44
N VAL A 218 7.32 4.49 -7.36
CA VAL A 218 8.17 4.01 -8.47
C VAL A 218 8.72 5.15 -9.34
N LYS A 219 7.93 6.20 -9.60
CA LYS A 219 8.39 7.37 -10.37
C LYS A 219 9.64 8.03 -9.75
N LYS A 220 9.83 7.94 -8.42
CA LYS A 220 10.97 8.54 -7.70
C LYS A 220 12.14 7.58 -7.54
N HIS A 221 11.87 6.31 -7.27
CA HIS A 221 12.90 5.33 -6.86
C HIS A 221 13.23 4.29 -7.92
N GLY A 222 12.57 4.32 -9.07
CA GLY A 222 12.75 3.33 -10.14
C GLY A 222 12.28 1.93 -9.74
N VAL A 223 12.65 0.93 -10.53
CA VAL A 223 12.38 -0.48 -10.22
C VAL A 223 13.32 -0.92 -9.10
N ILE A 224 12.77 -1.52 -8.04
CA ILE A 224 13.58 -2.05 -6.93
C ILE A 224 13.70 -3.56 -7.11
N GLN A 225 14.94 -4.05 -7.19
CA GLN A 225 15.24 -5.47 -7.15
C GLN A 225 15.49 -5.92 -5.71
N GLN A 226 14.87 -7.02 -5.31
CA GLN A 226 15.08 -7.64 -4.00
C GLN A 226 15.37 -9.13 -4.15
N VAL A 227 16.49 -9.57 -3.61
CA VAL A 227 16.84 -11.00 -3.51
C VAL A 227 15.96 -11.67 -2.46
N ILE A 228 15.40 -12.83 -2.80
CA ILE A 228 14.58 -13.63 -1.88
C ILE A 228 15.48 -14.50 -1.00
N PRO A 229 15.37 -14.41 0.35
CA PRO A 229 16.13 -15.26 1.26
C PRO A 229 15.84 -16.75 1.07
N ARG A 230 16.84 -17.60 1.34
CA ARG A 230 16.75 -19.07 1.16
C ARG A 230 15.52 -19.70 1.83
N PRO A 231 15.13 -19.36 3.08
CA PRO A 231 13.93 -19.95 3.71
C PRO A 231 12.65 -19.64 2.93
N LEU A 232 12.48 -18.39 2.50
CA LEU A 232 11.33 -17.97 1.70
C LEU A 232 11.36 -18.58 0.29
N MET A 233 12.54 -18.67 -0.34
CA MET A 233 12.71 -19.31 -1.65
C MET A 233 12.25 -20.77 -1.62
N SER A 234 12.60 -21.53 -0.58
CA SER A 234 12.19 -22.94 -0.42
C SER A 234 10.66 -23.09 -0.34
N LEU A 235 10.00 -22.18 0.38
CA LEU A 235 8.53 -22.16 0.46
C LEU A 235 7.91 -21.77 -0.89
N LEU A 236 8.44 -20.74 -1.56
CA LEU A 236 7.96 -20.28 -2.87
C LEU A 236 8.07 -21.39 -3.93
N LYS A 237 9.19 -22.13 -3.98
CA LYS A 237 9.35 -23.28 -4.88
C LYS A 237 8.21 -24.28 -4.73
N LYS A 238 7.89 -24.67 -3.49
CA LYS A 238 6.78 -25.59 -3.19
C LYS A 238 5.43 -24.99 -3.56
N HIS A 239 5.23 -23.71 -3.26
CA HIS A 239 3.97 -23.02 -3.53
C HIS A 239 3.69 -22.82 -5.00
N ILE A 240 4.68 -22.39 -5.78
CA ILE A 240 4.53 -22.18 -7.22
C ILE A 240 4.30 -23.52 -7.93
N LYS A 241 5.02 -24.57 -7.55
CA LYS A 241 4.76 -25.94 -8.06
C LYS A 241 3.33 -26.39 -7.77
N PHE A 242 2.81 -26.06 -6.59
CA PHE A 242 1.41 -26.31 -6.24
C PHE A 242 0.45 -25.49 -7.12
N LEU A 243 0.69 -24.18 -7.29
CA LEU A 243 -0.15 -23.33 -8.13
C LEU A 243 -0.20 -23.84 -9.57
N LYS A 244 0.95 -24.11 -10.20
CA LYS A 244 1.01 -24.66 -11.57
C LYS A 244 0.25 -25.98 -11.75
N ARG A 245 0.17 -26.81 -10.69
CA ARG A 245 -0.58 -28.06 -10.72
C ARG A 245 -2.10 -27.86 -10.60
N HIS A 246 -2.55 -26.96 -9.73
CA HIS A 246 -3.96 -26.81 -9.38
C HIS A 246 -4.66 -25.66 -10.12
N PHE A 247 -3.88 -24.73 -10.66
CA PHE A 247 -4.30 -23.52 -11.37
C PHE A 247 -3.31 -23.28 -12.53
N PRO A 248 -3.27 -24.15 -13.56
CA PRO A 248 -2.24 -24.12 -14.61
C PRO A 248 -2.22 -22.81 -15.40
N GLU A 249 -3.39 -22.19 -15.62
CA GLU A 249 -3.56 -20.92 -16.34
C GLU A 249 -3.28 -19.67 -15.48
N ASN A 250 -2.71 -19.85 -14.28
CA ASN A 250 -2.48 -18.75 -13.34
C ASN A 250 -1.00 -18.55 -13.04
N ASP A 251 -0.55 -17.33 -13.31
CA ASP A 251 0.81 -16.89 -12.99
C ASP A 251 0.86 -15.96 -11.77
N HIS A 252 -0.27 -15.67 -11.13
CA HIS A 252 -0.30 -14.84 -9.92
C HIS A 252 0.08 -15.63 -8.66
N LEU A 253 0.91 -15.02 -7.81
CA LEU A 253 1.39 -15.67 -6.59
C LEU A 253 0.31 -15.84 -5.51
N LEU A 254 -0.66 -14.92 -5.44
CA LEU A 254 -1.72 -14.93 -4.41
C LEU A 254 -3.10 -14.94 -5.07
N LEU A 255 -3.95 -15.85 -4.62
CA LEU A 255 -5.30 -16.06 -5.14
C LEU A 255 -6.36 -15.78 -4.08
N ASN A 256 -7.58 -15.48 -4.47
CA ASN A 256 -8.69 -15.44 -3.53
C ASN A 256 -9.32 -16.84 -3.33
N THR A 257 -10.44 -16.90 -2.62
CA THR A 257 -11.19 -18.15 -2.36
C THR A 257 -11.85 -18.75 -3.61
N THR A 258 -11.98 -17.98 -4.69
CA THR A 258 -12.54 -18.44 -5.97
C THR A 258 -11.44 -18.80 -6.97
N GLY A 259 -10.17 -18.82 -6.56
CA GLY A 259 -9.04 -19.16 -7.41
C GLY A 259 -8.61 -18.05 -8.37
N THR A 260 -9.18 -16.83 -8.26
CA THR A 260 -8.79 -15.70 -9.12
C THR A 260 -7.76 -14.81 -8.42
N PRO A 261 -6.99 -14.00 -9.17
CA PRO A 261 -5.90 -13.19 -8.61
C PRO A 261 -6.35 -12.28 -7.46
N MET A 262 -5.55 -12.23 -6.40
CA MET A 262 -5.85 -11.42 -5.23
C MET A 262 -5.62 -9.93 -5.50
N SER A 263 -6.65 -9.09 -5.33
CA SER A 263 -6.46 -7.64 -5.41
C SER A 263 -5.74 -7.08 -4.17
N ARG A 264 -5.18 -5.86 -4.27
CA ARG A 264 -4.57 -5.15 -3.13
C ARG A 264 -5.53 -4.99 -1.95
N ASN A 265 -6.82 -4.74 -2.23
CA ASN A 265 -7.85 -4.69 -1.20
C ASN A 265 -8.19 -6.08 -0.66
N GLY A 266 -8.17 -7.09 -1.53
CA GLY A 266 -8.26 -8.50 -1.15
C GLY A 266 -7.22 -8.88 -0.12
N LEU A 267 -5.95 -8.51 -0.32
CA LEU A 267 -4.85 -8.76 0.62
C LEU A 267 -5.05 -8.04 1.96
N THR A 268 -5.51 -6.78 1.94
CA THR A 268 -5.88 -6.07 3.19
C THR A 268 -6.92 -6.85 3.98
N LYS A 269 -8.04 -7.23 3.34
CA LYS A 269 -9.14 -7.97 3.98
C LYS A 269 -8.68 -9.36 4.43
N PHE A 270 -7.83 -10.02 3.65
CA PHE A 270 -7.25 -11.31 3.96
C PHE A 270 -6.42 -11.27 5.26
N LEU A 271 -5.49 -10.32 5.36
CA LEU A 271 -4.70 -10.11 6.57
C LEU A 271 -5.56 -9.72 7.77
N GLN A 272 -6.52 -8.81 7.59
CA GLN A 272 -7.42 -8.42 8.68
C GLN A 272 -8.21 -9.61 9.23
N ARG A 273 -8.69 -10.52 8.37
CA ARG A 273 -9.37 -11.75 8.81
C ARG A 273 -8.43 -12.71 9.52
N LEU A 274 -7.21 -12.89 8.99
CA LEU A 274 -6.19 -13.73 9.62
C LEU A 274 -5.89 -13.22 11.05
N PHE A 275 -5.56 -11.94 11.19
CA PHE A 275 -5.22 -11.36 12.49
C PHE A 275 -6.42 -11.30 13.43
N TYR A 276 -7.63 -11.06 12.93
CA TYR A 276 -8.82 -11.07 13.75
C TYR A 276 -9.10 -12.47 14.33
N ARG A 277 -8.88 -13.52 13.53
CA ARG A 277 -9.04 -14.91 13.98
C ARG A 277 -8.09 -15.27 15.13
N HIS A 278 -6.83 -14.81 15.08
CA HIS A 278 -5.80 -15.22 16.04
C HIS A 278 -5.57 -14.24 17.19
N PHE A 279 -5.87 -12.95 16.99
CA PHE A 279 -5.54 -11.88 17.94
C PHE A 279 -6.70 -10.92 18.20
N ARG A 280 -7.86 -11.12 17.55
CA ARG A 280 -9.01 -10.20 17.60
C ARG A 280 -8.69 -8.77 17.15
N THR A 281 -7.62 -8.59 16.36
CA THR A 281 -7.21 -7.30 15.79
C THR A 281 -7.39 -7.26 14.27
N LYS A 282 -7.83 -6.12 13.72
CA LYS A 282 -7.90 -5.89 12.26
C LYS A 282 -6.58 -5.31 11.73
N THR A 283 -5.50 -6.09 11.85
CA THR A 283 -4.16 -5.67 11.39
C THR A 283 -4.05 -5.71 9.86
N SER A 284 -3.62 -4.60 9.25
CA SER A 284 -3.34 -4.45 7.82
C SER A 284 -1.84 -4.50 7.52
N THR A 285 -1.43 -4.50 6.24
CA THR A 285 -0.01 -4.40 5.85
C THR A 285 0.65 -3.13 6.38
N SER A 286 -0.03 -1.98 6.36
CA SER A 286 0.48 -0.74 6.95
C SER A 286 0.73 -0.88 8.45
N ALA A 287 -0.16 -1.56 9.18
CA ALA A 287 0.05 -1.85 10.60
C ALA A 287 1.22 -2.82 10.80
N LEU A 288 1.35 -3.87 9.98
CA LEU A 288 2.50 -4.79 10.01
C LEU A 288 3.84 -4.07 9.79
N ARG A 289 3.89 -3.14 8.84
CA ARG A 289 5.06 -2.28 8.61
C ARG A 289 5.45 -1.50 9.86
N SER A 290 4.47 -0.85 10.49
CA SER A 290 4.70 -0.09 11.73
C SER A 290 5.15 -0.99 12.88
N ILE A 291 4.53 -2.16 13.05
CA ILE A 291 4.91 -3.15 14.07
C ILE A 291 6.35 -3.62 13.84
N PHE A 292 6.72 -3.98 12.61
CA PHE A 292 8.07 -4.42 12.26
C PHE A 292 9.11 -3.34 12.56
N LEU A 293 8.88 -2.11 12.11
CA LEU A 293 9.81 -1.01 12.36
C LEU A 293 9.94 -0.68 13.85
N SER A 294 8.82 -0.68 14.59
CA SER A 294 8.82 -0.47 16.05
C SER A 294 9.52 -1.58 16.82
N HIS A 295 9.56 -2.80 16.26
CA HIS A 295 10.28 -3.91 16.85
C HIS A 295 11.78 -3.88 16.51
N LYS A 296 12.11 -3.44 15.29
CA LYS A 296 13.48 -3.47 14.77
C LYS A 296 14.32 -2.28 15.20
N PHE A 297 13.72 -1.12 15.41
CA PHE A 297 14.43 0.12 15.72
C PHE A 297 13.96 0.69 17.06
N ASP A 298 14.92 1.19 17.84
CA ASP A 298 14.63 1.92 19.06
C ASP A 298 14.25 3.37 18.73
N ARG A 299 13.03 3.77 19.11
CA ARG A 299 12.52 5.12 18.89
C ARG A 299 13.35 6.16 19.63
N LYS A 300 13.82 5.89 20.86
CA LYS A 300 14.60 6.85 21.65
C LYS A 300 15.90 7.21 20.95
N LEU A 301 16.63 6.19 20.48
CA LEU A 301 17.85 6.38 19.71
C LEU A 301 17.60 7.16 18.40
N LEU A 302 16.48 6.89 17.72
CA LEU A 302 16.12 7.63 16.50
C LEU A 302 15.83 9.11 16.77
N ASP A 303 15.20 9.42 17.91
CA ASP A 303 14.88 10.78 18.32
C ASP A 303 16.13 11.53 18.78
N GLU A 304 17.02 10.87 19.51
CA GLU A 304 18.34 11.39 19.87
C GLU A 304 19.15 11.74 18.62
N GLN A 305 19.23 10.81 17.64
CA GLN A 305 19.92 11.07 16.38
C GLN A 305 19.31 12.25 15.61
N ALA A 306 17.99 12.44 15.67
CA ALA A 306 17.32 13.59 15.06
C ALA A 306 17.66 14.90 15.78
N SER A 307 17.68 14.90 17.11
CA SER A 307 18.05 16.06 17.92
C SER A 307 19.51 16.47 17.66
N VAL A 308 20.44 15.51 17.73
CA VAL A 308 21.88 15.75 17.49
C VAL A 308 22.11 16.25 16.07
N ALA A 309 21.52 15.62 15.06
CA ALA A 309 21.64 16.10 13.68
C ALA A 309 21.14 17.54 13.52
N LYS A 310 19.99 17.89 14.12
CA LYS A 310 19.45 19.25 14.10
C LYS A 310 20.38 20.25 14.79
N ALA A 311 20.93 19.90 15.96
CA ALA A 311 21.90 20.74 16.68
C ALA A 311 23.21 20.94 15.90
N MET A 312 23.60 19.94 15.10
CA MET A 312 24.73 20.02 14.17
C MET A 312 24.37 20.71 12.84
N HIS A 313 23.17 21.29 12.70
CA HIS A 313 22.67 21.89 11.47
C HIS A 313 22.67 20.95 10.25
N HIS A 314 22.49 19.64 10.49
CA HIS A 314 22.44 18.59 9.48
C HIS A 314 21.10 17.86 9.46
N THR A 315 20.84 17.12 8.37
CA THR A 315 19.79 16.09 8.37
C THR A 315 20.33 14.81 9.02
N THR A 316 19.44 13.96 9.53
CA THR A 316 19.82 12.64 10.08
C THR A 316 20.51 11.75 9.05
N GLU A 317 20.17 11.91 7.77
CA GLU A 317 20.80 11.19 6.67
C GLU A 317 22.26 11.61 6.49
N VAL A 318 22.53 12.93 6.43
CA VAL A 318 23.89 13.48 6.32
C VAL A 318 24.73 13.06 7.53
N ALA A 319 24.17 13.18 8.75
CA ALA A 319 24.84 12.75 9.98
C ALA A 319 25.27 11.27 9.90
N ARG A 320 24.37 10.38 9.47
CA ARG A 320 24.63 8.94 9.39
C ARG A 320 25.59 8.54 8.27
N GLN A 321 25.48 9.15 7.09
CA GLN A 321 26.25 8.73 5.91
C GLN A 321 27.71 9.17 6.00
N PHE A 322 27.97 10.39 6.49
CA PHE A 322 29.31 10.96 6.43
C PHE A 322 30.08 10.83 7.75
N TYR A 323 29.39 10.92 8.89
CA TYR A 323 30.06 11.05 10.20
C TYR A 323 30.03 9.77 11.05
N VAL A 324 28.98 8.94 10.95
CA VAL A 324 28.92 7.66 11.69
C VAL A 324 29.83 6.63 11.02
N LYS A 325 30.86 6.17 11.73
CA LYS A 325 31.81 5.14 11.25
C LYS A 325 31.50 3.76 11.86
N LYS A 326 31.92 2.70 11.17
CA LYS A 326 31.87 1.34 11.73
C LYS A 326 32.78 1.29 12.96
N LYS A 327 32.29 0.72 14.04
CA LYS A 327 33.11 0.34 15.20
C LYS A 327 33.79 -1.00 14.94
#